data_AF-A0A948B999-F1
#
_entry.id   AF-A0A948B999-F1
#
_cell.length_a   1.000
_cell.length_b   1.000
_cell.length_c   1.000
_cell.angle_alpha   90.00
_cell.angle_beta   90.00
_cell.angle_gamma   90.00
#
_symmetry.space_group_name_H-M   'P 1'
#
loop_
_entity.id
_entity.type
_entity.pdbx_description
1 polymer ?
#
loop_
_entity_poly.entity_id
_entity_poly.type
_entity_poly.pdbx_seq_one_letter_code
_entity_poly.pdbx_strand_id
1 'polypeptide(L)'
;FASLAVMMTYFITLKLFTVHCSLFTKIIPATVASLILAFSTTFWEQAVIAEKYTLNAFFFTLLIFILLKWSEHRTSNTEHRTYLYLFAFILGLSFTHHFQTVYLVPGSIFFILAISWKNRKRFKAQSKKPSLLLILKTHISRFISLPSRLGLPLSLILKITLLFILPITLWIYLPLRANQHPILNWGDPSNLDNLIIHITGQTYGVYFSRLEASLHNLPSHLKFFPSQFSLYFLWIGLIAIPILLWRRLTIFIFFTLIFVANVIHSIRYTIVNIQDYYIPSFILVAILMGFGLSFITRLMPKFLKPIYILFLLLPLIPYYTNHFQNNRAKFYFAYDYGMNISNLLKEDAIIFSYGDYDTFPLYCLFYAEERRRDISPLCWTFLTCDWHIESIKRLHPEVLFPFNKIAIKELRYCDLQGVRRERLQKIISENFSRFPIYVNSGAKQEGGIEKSHFFLPEGLFFRLLEKGTDRDRLKIELERNLEFFLRGLNNKTIFKDRVASGIMSNYSLSYNERGNLWQGVDIDKAIFEYKNALAINPSYSSSKLNLGFAYLNAKDYEKAMGIFREMAKEDPDYNPSLIHYGLGQVYRNKGGVDEAIKEYKMALRVDPNNLLAKQMLEQIK
;
A
#
# COMPACT_ATOMS: atom_id res chain seq x y z
N PHE A 1 15.16 -10.02 7.87
CA PHE A 1 15.60 -8.72 8.44
C PHE A 1 14.73 -8.19 9.58
N ALA A 2 13.40 -8.43 9.58
CA ALA A 2 12.52 -7.98 10.67
C ALA A 2 13.02 -8.39 12.06
N SER A 3 13.41 -9.66 12.26
CA SER A 3 13.96 -10.15 13.53
C SER A 3 15.24 -9.41 13.96
N LEU A 4 16.10 -9.02 13.01
CA LEU A 4 17.29 -8.22 13.30
C LEU A 4 16.92 -6.79 13.73
N ALA A 5 15.90 -6.18 13.12
CA ALA A 5 15.41 -4.87 13.53
C ALA A 5 14.78 -4.90 14.94
N VAL A 6 14.04 -5.97 15.27
CA VAL A 6 13.51 -6.23 16.62
C VAL A 6 14.65 -6.40 17.63
N MET A 7 15.67 -7.20 17.29
CA MET A 7 16.86 -7.38 18.11
C MET A 7 17.62 -6.06 18.32
N MET A 8 17.78 -5.24 17.28
CA MET A 8 18.40 -3.92 17.41
C MET A 8 17.54 -2.99 18.28
N THR A 9 16.22 -3.03 18.17
CA THR A 9 15.30 -2.26 19.02
C THR A 9 15.47 -2.63 20.50
N TYR A 10 15.64 -3.92 20.81
CA TYR A 10 15.99 -4.40 22.14
C TYR A 10 17.33 -3.79 22.62
N PHE A 11 18.40 -3.89 21.82
CA PHE A 11 19.71 -3.37 22.21
C PHE A 11 19.77 -1.85 22.34
N ILE A 12 19.08 -1.11 21.47
CA ILE A 12 18.93 0.34 21.58
C ILE A 12 18.25 0.68 22.90
N THR A 13 17.13 0.02 23.20
CA THR A 13 16.37 0.26 24.43
C THR A 13 17.23 -0.02 25.67
N LEU A 14 17.97 -1.14 25.67
CA LEU A 14 18.92 -1.47 26.74
C LEU A 14 19.97 -0.38 26.97
N LYS A 15 20.50 0.21 25.89
CA LYS A 15 21.53 1.26 25.95
C LYS A 15 21.04 2.59 26.49
N LEU A 16 19.75 2.88 26.38
CA LEU A 16 19.20 4.12 26.93
C LEU A 16 19.20 4.13 28.47
N PHE A 17 19.26 2.96 29.10
CA PHE A 17 19.27 2.83 30.56
C PHE A 17 20.61 3.22 31.20
N THR A 18 20.57 3.75 32.42
CA THR A 18 21.78 4.14 33.17
C THR A 18 22.44 2.92 33.84
N VAL A 19 23.73 3.06 34.18
CA VAL A 19 24.54 1.98 34.78
C VAL A 19 23.95 1.47 36.10
N HIS A 20 23.26 2.32 36.88
CA HIS A 20 22.73 2.00 38.22
C HIS A 20 21.36 1.27 38.25
N CYS A 21 20.87 0.75 37.14
CA CYS A 21 19.63 -0.05 37.11
C CYS A 21 19.95 -1.55 37.20
N SER A 22 19.16 -2.31 37.97
CA SER A 22 19.31 -3.77 38.05
C SER A 22 19.04 -4.42 36.70
N LEU A 23 19.64 -5.58 36.45
CA LEU A 23 19.53 -6.30 35.17
C LEU A 23 18.05 -6.52 34.77
N PHE A 24 17.20 -6.93 35.71
CA PHE A 24 15.76 -7.11 35.50
C PHE A 24 15.03 -5.82 35.10
N THR A 25 15.38 -4.66 35.67
CA THR A 25 14.77 -3.35 35.34
C THR A 25 15.17 -2.80 33.96
N LYS A 26 16.08 -3.49 33.26
CA LYS A 26 16.51 -3.16 31.89
C LYS A 26 16.01 -4.20 30.87
N ILE A 27 16.18 -5.48 31.19
CA ILE A 27 15.86 -6.58 30.26
C ILE A 27 14.37 -6.64 29.98
N ILE A 28 13.51 -6.61 31.00
CA ILE A 28 12.05 -6.74 30.80
C ILE A 28 11.53 -5.60 29.93
N PRO A 29 11.81 -4.31 30.24
CA PRO A 29 11.33 -3.21 29.39
C PRO A 29 11.87 -3.23 27.96
N ALA A 30 13.13 -3.61 27.76
CA ALA A 30 13.70 -3.76 26.42
C ALA A 30 13.04 -4.91 25.64
N THR A 31 12.78 -6.04 26.31
CA THR A 31 12.09 -7.20 25.73
C THR A 31 10.68 -6.80 25.31
N VAL A 32 9.94 -6.16 26.21
CA VAL A 32 8.58 -5.67 25.95
C VAL A 32 8.55 -4.68 24.78
N ALA A 33 9.46 -3.69 24.74
CA ALA A 33 9.56 -2.76 23.61
C ALA A 33 9.77 -3.47 22.27
N SER A 34 10.72 -4.42 22.24
CA SER A 34 11.04 -5.16 21.01
C SER A 34 9.88 -6.05 20.54
N LEU A 35 9.18 -6.73 21.46
CA LEU A 35 8.07 -7.61 21.12
C LEU A 35 6.78 -6.83 20.80
N ILE A 36 6.52 -5.70 21.46
CA ILE A 36 5.41 -4.81 21.09
C ILE A 36 5.61 -4.27 19.67
N LEU A 37 6.85 -3.93 19.27
CA LEU A 37 7.15 -3.61 17.88
C LEU A 37 6.91 -4.82 16.96
N ALA A 38 7.44 -5.99 17.33
CA ALA A 38 7.34 -7.22 16.52
C ALA A 38 5.89 -7.60 16.21
N PHE A 39 4.98 -7.43 17.17
CA PHE A 39 3.56 -7.75 17.05
C PHE A 39 2.68 -6.53 16.70
N SER A 40 3.27 -5.36 16.42
CA SER A 40 2.51 -4.24 15.87
C SER A 40 2.04 -4.54 14.45
N THR A 41 0.85 -4.08 14.09
CA THR A 41 0.13 -4.48 12.87
C THR A 41 0.98 -4.33 11.61
N THR A 42 1.51 -3.13 11.35
CA THR A 42 2.28 -2.86 10.12
C THR A 42 3.64 -3.54 10.13
N PHE A 43 4.34 -3.56 11.27
CA PHE A 43 5.66 -4.19 11.30
C PHE A 43 5.58 -5.70 11.10
N TRP A 44 4.57 -6.36 11.68
CA TRP A 44 4.32 -7.78 11.47
C TRP A 44 3.91 -8.05 10.01
N GLU A 45 2.95 -7.29 9.47
CA GLU A 45 2.52 -7.42 8.07
C GLU A 45 3.71 -7.42 7.12
N GLN A 46 4.61 -6.45 7.30
CA GLN A 46 5.81 -6.29 6.49
C GLN A 46 6.87 -7.38 6.74
N ALA A 47 6.84 -8.04 7.90
CA ALA A 47 7.72 -9.17 8.21
C ALA A 47 7.37 -10.46 7.48
N VAL A 48 6.12 -10.61 7.03
CA VAL A 48 5.61 -11.83 6.35
C VAL A 48 5.41 -11.64 4.84
N ILE A 49 5.85 -10.51 4.29
CA ILE A 49 5.82 -10.22 2.85
C ILE A 49 7.24 -9.95 2.37
N ALA A 50 7.55 -10.32 1.12
CA ALA A 50 8.83 -10.03 0.48
C ALA A 50 8.90 -8.56 0.02
N GLU A 51 8.89 -7.62 0.98
CA GLU A 51 8.97 -6.18 0.72
C GLU A 51 10.19 -5.52 1.37
N LYS A 52 10.58 -4.36 0.85
CA LYS A 52 11.80 -3.61 1.22
C LYS A 52 11.80 -3.08 2.67
N TYR A 53 10.67 -2.97 3.35
CA TYR A 53 10.61 -2.22 4.60
C TYR A 53 11.34 -2.88 5.78
N THR A 54 11.44 -4.22 5.82
CA THR A 54 12.09 -4.91 6.96
C THR A 54 13.61 -4.75 6.96
N LEU A 55 14.24 -4.73 5.79
CA LEU A 55 15.65 -4.40 5.63
C LEU A 55 15.90 -2.91 5.92
N ASN A 56 15.00 -2.02 5.47
CA ASN A 56 15.07 -0.59 5.78
C ASN A 56 14.96 -0.34 7.30
N ALA A 57 14.05 -1.03 7.99
CA ALA A 57 13.91 -0.97 9.45
C ALA A 57 15.18 -1.47 10.18
N PHE A 58 15.82 -2.51 9.65
CA PHE A 58 17.10 -2.99 10.17
C PHE A 58 18.20 -1.94 10.00
N PHE A 59 18.35 -1.36 8.80
CA PHE A 59 19.32 -0.26 8.60
C PHE A 59 19.04 0.91 9.54
N PHE A 60 17.78 1.30 9.67
CA PHE A 60 17.38 2.40 10.53
C PHE A 60 17.77 2.18 12.00
N THR A 61 17.46 1.00 12.54
CA THR A 61 17.82 0.63 13.91
C THR A 61 19.33 0.44 14.10
N LEU A 62 20.01 -0.20 13.15
CA LEU A 62 21.46 -0.38 13.18
C LEU A 62 22.20 0.96 13.20
N LEU A 63 21.80 1.93 12.38
CA LEU A 63 22.39 3.27 12.34
C LEU A 63 22.23 4.01 13.67
N ILE A 64 21.03 3.96 14.28
CA ILE A 64 20.79 4.50 15.63
C ILE A 64 21.72 3.82 16.64
N PHE A 65 21.82 2.48 16.61
CA PHE A 65 22.66 1.73 17.53
C PHE A 65 24.15 2.06 17.40
N ILE A 66 24.67 2.18 16.18
CA ILE A 66 26.06 2.56 15.90
C ILE A 66 26.36 3.94 16.49
N LEU A 67 25.47 4.92 16.31
CA LEU A 67 25.65 6.27 16.89
C LEU A 67 25.62 6.24 18.43
N LEU A 68 24.73 5.47 19.04
CA LEU A 68 24.71 5.30 20.49
C LEU A 68 26.02 4.67 20.99
N LYS A 69 26.54 3.64 20.31
CA LYS A 69 27.84 3.02 20.61
C LYS A 69 29.00 3.99 20.45
N TRP A 70 29.00 4.77 19.38
CA TRP A 70 29.97 5.82 19.12
C TRP A 70 30.05 6.83 20.27
N SER A 71 28.88 7.22 20.81
CA SER A 71 28.79 8.19 21.91
C SER A 71 29.46 7.72 23.21
N GLU A 72 29.49 6.40 23.44
CA GLU A 72 30.11 5.77 24.63
C GLU A 72 31.64 5.73 24.51
N HIS A 73 32.19 5.43 23.33
CA HIS A 73 33.62 5.16 23.14
C HIS A 73 34.42 6.42 22.76
N ARG A 74 33.86 7.62 22.96
CA ARG A 74 34.44 8.91 22.53
C ARG A 74 35.80 9.26 23.13
N THR A 75 36.15 8.64 24.27
CA THR A 75 37.44 8.85 24.93
C THR A 75 38.53 7.93 24.39
N SER A 76 38.18 6.90 23.61
CA SER A 76 39.15 6.08 22.90
C SER A 76 39.54 6.76 21.58
N ASN A 77 40.84 6.87 21.31
CA ASN A 77 41.31 7.54 20.09
C ASN A 77 41.03 6.74 18.80
N THR A 78 40.97 5.41 18.89
CA THR A 78 40.84 4.49 17.75
C THR A 78 39.40 4.02 17.52
N GLU A 79 38.70 3.54 18.55
CA GLU A 79 37.35 2.97 18.38
C GLU A 79 36.31 4.04 18.03
N HIS A 80 36.46 5.26 18.56
CA HIS A 80 35.56 6.38 18.24
C HIS A 80 35.48 6.70 16.75
N ARG A 81 36.60 6.64 16.02
CA ARG A 81 36.61 6.92 14.57
C ARG A 81 35.98 5.78 13.77
N THR A 82 36.23 4.55 14.20
CA THR A 82 35.70 3.33 13.57
C THR A 82 34.18 3.32 13.51
N TYR A 83 33.49 3.74 14.58
CA TYR A 83 32.02 3.81 14.54
C TYR A 83 31.49 4.89 13.58
N LEU A 84 32.18 6.02 13.38
CA LEU A 84 31.77 7.03 12.38
C LEU A 84 31.99 6.53 10.96
N TYR A 85 33.09 5.83 10.72
CA TYR A 85 33.37 5.16 9.45
C TYR A 85 32.31 4.10 9.13
N LEU A 86 31.98 3.26 10.12
CA LEU A 86 30.93 2.27 9.99
C LEU A 86 29.56 2.92 9.77
N PHE A 87 29.23 3.99 10.51
CA PHE A 87 27.99 4.73 10.31
C PHE A 87 27.88 5.28 8.89
N ALA A 88 28.94 5.92 8.38
CA ALA A 88 28.97 6.48 7.04
C ALA A 88 28.78 5.40 5.96
N PHE A 89 29.49 4.27 6.09
CA PHE A 89 29.36 3.13 5.19
C PHE A 89 27.95 2.54 5.21
N ILE A 90 27.39 2.27 6.39
CA ILE A 90 26.04 1.69 6.50
C ILE A 90 24.97 2.67 6.02
N LEU A 91 25.16 3.98 6.21
CA LEU A 91 24.24 5.00 5.70
C LEU A 91 24.28 5.09 4.17
N GLY A 92 25.47 5.00 3.57
CA GLY A 92 25.61 4.91 2.12
C GLY A 92 24.95 3.66 1.56
N LEU A 93 25.15 2.51 2.22
CA LEU A 93 24.54 1.24 1.84
C LEU A 93 23.01 1.27 2.01
N SER A 94 22.49 1.95 3.02
CA SER A 94 21.04 2.04 3.21
C SER A 94 20.37 2.87 2.11
N PHE A 95 21.08 3.83 1.50
CA PHE A 95 20.57 4.62 0.38
C PHE A 95 20.42 3.80 -0.90
N THR A 96 21.22 2.74 -1.07
CA THR A 96 21.07 1.84 -2.23
C THR A 96 19.86 0.90 -2.09
N HIS A 97 19.34 0.75 -0.88
CA HIS A 97 18.16 -0.06 -0.60
C HIS A 97 16.87 0.79 -0.56
N HIS A 98 16.86 1.84 0.28
CA HIS A 98 15.70 2.73 0.41
C HIS A 98 16.08 4.10 0.97
N PHE A 99 15.67 5.16 0.26
CA PHE A 99 16.03 6.54 0.60
C PHE A 99 15.45 7.06 1.93
N GLN A 100 14.47 6.38 2.52
CA GLN A 100 13.84 6.81 3.77
C GLN A 100 14.83 6.95 4.95
N THR A 101 15.97 6.24 4.90
CA THR A 101 17.05 6.42 5.88
C THR A 101 17.65 7.83 5.89
N VAL A 102 17.40 8.65 4.86
CA VAL A 102 17.78 10.07 4.85
C VAL A 102 17.18 10.86 6.02
N TYR A 103 16.04 10.43 6.57
CA TYR A 103 15.42 11.12 7.72
C TYR A 103 16.23 10.98 9.01
N LEU A 104 17.18 10.03 9.06
CA LEU A 104 18.16 9.95 10.15
C LEU A 104 19.18 11.09 10.09
N VAL A 105 19.44 11.66 8.91
CA VAL A 105 20.57 12.58 8.69
C VAL A 105 20.47 13.84 9.57
N PRO A 106 19.34 14.59 9.62
CA PRO A 106 19.25 15.78 10.46
C PRO A 106 19.47 15.47 11.95
N GLY A 107 18.87 14.38 12.44
CA GLY A 107 19.06 13.92 13.81
C GLY A 107 20.51 13.49 14.07
N SER A 108 21.11 12.73 13.17
CA SER A 108 22.46 12.18 13.30
C SER A 108 23.51 13.29 13.30
N ILE A 109 23.36 14.27 12.41
CA ILE A 109 24.18 15.48 12.40
C ILE A 109 24.06 16.18 13.75
N PHE A 110 22.84 16.50 14.21
CA PHE A 110 22.64 17.12 15.53
C PHE A 110 23.29 16.30 16.66
N PHE A 111 23.13 14.98 16.66
CA PHE A 111 23.62 14.08 17.71
C PHE A 111 25.16 14.05 17.76
N ILE A 112 25.80 13.87 16.60
CA ILE A 112 27.26 13.88 16.46
C ILE A 112 27.82 15.22 16.94
N LEU A 113 27.20 16.31 16.49
CA LEU A 113 27.61 17.68 16.82
C LEU A 113 27.46 17.98 18.32
N ALA A 114 26.31 17.63 18.90
CA ALA A 114 26.03 17.86 20.31
C ALA A 114 26.98 17.08 21.25
N ILE A 115 27.52 15.94 20.79
CA ILE A 115 28.47 15.11 21.55
C ILE A 115 29.93 15.52 21.32
N SER A 116 30.29 15.87 20.08
CA SER A 116 31.67 16.19 19.66
C SER A 116 32.20 17.53 20.15
N TRP A 117 31.36 18.40 20.73
CA TRP A 117 31.81 19.70 21.21
C TRP A 117 32.87 19.59 22.31
N LYS A 118 34.11 19.88 21.90
CA LYS A 118 35.33 20.00 22.70
C LYS A 118 35.32 21.25 23.60
N ASN A 119 34.56 21.22 24.69
CA ASN A 119 34.78 21.93 25.97
C ASN A 119 33.54 21.81 26.87
N ARG A 120 33.41 20.66 27.54
CA ARG A 120 32.70 20.60 28.84
C ARG A 120 33.59 21.18 29.94
N LYS A 121 34.21 22.36 29.77
CA LYS A 121 34.69 23.07 30.97
C LYS A 121 33.41 23.38 31.75
N ARG A 122 33.23 22.63 32.84
CA ARG A 122 32.11 22.68 33.77
C ARG A 122 31.82 24.14 34.08
N PHE A 123 30.77 24.72 33.50
CA PHE A 123 30.06 25.78 34.18
C PHE A 123 29.48 25.13 35.44
N LYS A 124 30.19 25.29 36.57
CA LYS A 124 29.58 25.20 37.90
C LYS A 124 28.52 26.31 37.95
N ALA A 125 27.36 26.06 37.36
CA ALA A 125 26.19 26.91 37.56
C ALA A 125 25.57 26.49 38.90
N GLN A 126 25.61 27.43 39.84
CA GLN A 126 24.92 27.34 41.12
C GLN A 126 23.46 26.90 40.92
N SER A 127 23.09 25.94 41.78
CA SER A 127 21.78 25.55 42.32
C SER A 127 20.51 26.37 42.01
N LYS A 128 20.15 26.64 40.75
CA LYS A 128 18.74 26.88 40.37
C LYS A 128 18.38 26.12 39.09
N LYS A 129 17.25 25.40 39.11
CA LYS A 129 16.71 24.65 37.96
C LYS A 129 16.58 25.63 36.77
N PRO A 130 17.38 25.49 35.70
CA PRO A 130 17.24 26.39 34.54
C PRO A 130 15.91 26.11 33.83
N SER A 131 15.24 27.17 33.36
CA SER A 131 13.99 27.04 32.61
C SER A 131 14.22 26.32 31.28
N LEU A 132 13.22 25.57 30.79
CA LEU A 132 13.27 24.83 29.51
C LEU A 132 13.72 25.73 28.35
N LEU A 133 13.27 26.99 28.35
CA LEU A 133 13.61 27.99 27.34
C LEU A 133 15.11 28.35 27.33
N LEU A 134 15.75 28.43 28.49
CA LEU A 134 17.18 28.74 28.61
C LEU A 134 18.04 27.57 28.13
N ILE A 135 17.60 26.33 28.42
CA ILE A 135 18.25 25.11 27.95
C ILE A 135 18.12 25.02 26.42
N LEU A 136 16.94 25.27 25.86
CA LEU A 136 16.74 25.28 24.40
C LEU A 136 17.57 26.38 23.73
N LYS A 137 17.54 27.62 24.24
CA LYS A 137 18.35 28.74 23.70
C LYS A 137 19.84 28.43 23.73
N THR A 138 20.34 27.81 24.81
CA THR A 138 21.74 27.36 24.82
C THR A 138 21.94 26.29 23.76
N HIS A 139 21.17 25.20 23.71
CA HIS A 139 21.34 24.16 22.68
C HIS A 139 21.21 24.66 21.23
N ILE A 140 20.45 25.72 20.96
CA ILE A 140 20.31 26.36 19.65
C ILE A 140 21.52 27.27 19.34
N SER A 141 21.95 28.13 20.25
CA SER A 141 23.14 28.97 20.05
C SER A 141 24.41 28.12 19.88
N ARG A 142 24.40 26.96 20.55
CA ARG A 142 25.35 25.88 20.40
C ARG A 142 25.43 25.31 18.97
N PHE A 143 24.32 25.24 18.26
CA PHE A 143 24.23 24.71 16.89
C PHE A 143 24.67 25.75 15.85
N ILE A 144 24.33 27.03 16.06
CA ILE A 144 24.62 28.12 15.10
C ILE A 144 26.12 28.44 15.01
N SER A 145 26.88 28.33 16.11
CA SER A 145 28.29 28.75 16.20
C SER A 145 29.32 27.68 15.78
N LEU A 146 28.91 26.67 15.01
CA LEU A 146 29.55 25.35 15.01
C LEU A 146 30.46 25.00 13.80
N PRO A 147 30.21 25.44 12.55
CA PRO A 147 31.08 25.12 11.41
C PRO A 147 32.54 25.56 11.63
N SER A 148 32.75 26.68 12.32
CA SER A 148 34.05 27.25 12.62
C SER A 148 34.80 26.60 13.80
N ARG A 149 34.18 25.68 14.56
CA ARG A 149 34.72 25.17 15.84
C ARG A 149 34.96 23.65 15.91
N LEU A 150 34.52 22.89 14.92
CA LEU A 150 34.57 21.43 14.97
C LEU A 150 35.99 20.85 14.85
N GLY A 151 36.96 21.59 14.31
CA GLY A 151 38.36 21.15 14.24
C GLY A 151 38.54 19.74 13.68
N LEU A 152 37.62 19.28 12.81
CA LEU A 152 37.68 17.97 12.20
C LEU A 152 38.75 18.02 11.12
N PRO A 153 39.79 17.16 11.18
CA PRO A 153 40.82 17.18 10.16
C PRO A 153 40.20 16.82 8.81
N LEU A 154 40.62 17.50 7.74
CA LEU A 154 40.15 17.25 6.38
C LEU A 154 40.25 15.77 6.00
N SER A 155 41.30 15.08 6.46
CA SER A 155 41.50 13.64 6.26
C SER A 155 40.40 12.76 6.85
N LEU A 156 39.78 13.16 7.97
CA LEU A 156 38.64 12.44 8.55
C LEU A 156 37.38 12.65 7.71
N ILE A 157 37.13 13.88 7.27
CA ILE A 157 35.98 14.22 6.41
C ILE A 157 36.08 13.43 5.10
N LEU A 158 37.24 13.45 4.44
CA LEU A 158 37.48 12.70 3.20
C LEU A 158 37.24 11.19 3.37
N LYS A 159 37.71 10.58 4.48
CA LYS A 159 37.46 9.16 4.76
C LYS A 159 35.99 8.85 4.99
N ILE A 160 35.28 9.69 5.74
CA ILE A 160 33.84 9.55 5.96
C ILE A 160 33.08 9.65 4.63
N THR A 161 33.41 10.65 3.81
CA THR A 161 32.81 10.85 2.49
C THR A 161 33.08 9.67 1.56
N LEU A 162 34.33 9.20 1.49
CA LEU A 162 34.69 8.03 0.67
C LEU A 162 33.92 6.78 1.10
N LEU A 163 33.86 6.51 2.41
CA LEU A 163 33.13 5.35 2.94
C LEU A 163 31.62 5.44 2.74
N PHE A 164 31.05 6.65 2.71
CA PHE A 164 29.66 6.86 2.35
C PHE A 164 29.40 6.64 0.86
N ILE A 165 30.28 7.12 -0.02
CA ILE A 165 30.14 6.98 -1.48
C ILE A 165 30.39 5.53 -1.94
N LEU A 166 31.31 4.80 -1.29
CA LEU A 166 31.70 3.46 -1.71
C LEU A 166 30.51 2.50 -1.89
N PRO A 167 29.60 2.30 -0.92
CA PRO A 167 28.41 1.48 -1.14
C PRO A 167 27.47 2.04 -2.22
N ILE A 168 27.37 3.36 -2.37
CA ILE A 168 26.48 4.00 -3.37
C ILE A 168 26.89 3.60 -4.80
N THR A 169 28.15 3.24 -5.02
CA THR A 169 28.61 2.70 -6.31
C THR A 169 27.87 1.42 -6.73
N LEU A 170 27.19 0.71 -5.82
CA LEU A 170 26.31 -0.41 -6.16
C LEU A 170 25.17 -0.03 -7.11
N TRP A 171 24.81 1.26 -7.24
CA TRP A 171 23.86 1.71 -8.26
C TRP A 171 24.34 1.48 -9.70
N ILE A 172 25.63 1.24 -9.94
CA ILE A 172 26.16 0.83 -11.25
C ILE A 172 25.52 -0.49 -11.71
N TYR A 173 24.99 -1.31 -10.81
CA TYR A 173 24.20 -2.50 -11.15
C TYR A 173 22.95 -2.17 -12.00
N LEU A 174 22.31 -1.01 -11.79
CA LEU A 174 21.08 -0.62 -12.49
C LEU A 174 21.29 -0.48 -14.01
N PRO A 175 22.23 0.33 -14.54
CA PRO A 175 22.46 0.41 -15.98
C PRO A 175 22.97 -0.92 -16.54
N LEU A 176 23.81 -1.66 -15.80
CA LEU A 176 24.29 -2.97 -16.26
C LEU A 176 23.15 -3.95 -16.49
N ARG A 177 22.17 -4.01 -15.58
CA ARG A 177 21.00 -4.88 -15.72
C ARG A 177 20.00 -4.37 -16.73
N ALA A 178 19.76 -3.07 -16.81
CA ALA A 178 18.87 -2.49 -17.81
C ALA A 178 19.33 -2.82 -19.25
N ASN A 179 20.65 -2.80 -19.49
CA ASN A 179 21.25 -3.18 -20.77
C ASN A 179 21.19 -4.69 -21.08
N GLN A 180 20.82 -5.54 -20.11
CA GLN A 180 20.51 -6.96 -20.35
C GLN A 180 19.06 -7.17 -20.78
N HIS A 181 18.30 -6.08 -20.97
CA HIS A 181 16.93 -6.09 -21.44
C HIS A 181 15.98 -7.01 -20.65
N PRO A 182 15.87 -6.82 -19.32
CA PRO A 182 14.98 -7.63 -18.50
C PRO A 182 13.53 -7.38 -18.90
N ILE A 183 12.66 -8.37 -18.63
CA ILE A 183 11.23 -8.29 -18.95
C ILE A 183 10.59 -7.04 -18.29
N LEU A 184 10.96 -6.79 -17.03
CA LEU A 184 10.59 -5.60 -16.27
C LEU A 184 11.80 -4.67 -16.18
N ASN A 185 11.78 -3.58 -16.94
CA ASN A 185 12.86 -2.59 -17.00
C ASN A 185 12.37 -1.20 -16.57
N TRP A 186 11.88 -1.10 -15.33
CA TRP A 186 11.16 0.07 -14.83
C TRP A 186 11.96 1.37 -14.96
N GLY A 187 11.48 2.28 -15.82
CA GLY A 187 12.14 3.57 -16.07
C GLY A 187 13.45 3.48 -16.87
N ASP A 188 13.80 2.28 -17.36
CA ASP A 188 14.95 2.00 -18.23
C ASP A 188 16.22 2.80 -17.91
N PRO A 189 16.88 2.52 -16.76
CA PRO A 189 18.08 3.27 -16.33
C PRO A 189 19.35 2.86 -17.10
N SER A 190 19.23 2.46 -18.38
CA SER A 190 20.34 1.99 -19.23
C SER A 190 21.33 3.08 -19.63
N ASN A 191 20.88 4.35 -19.64
CA ASN A 191 21.69 5.54 -19.93
C ASN A 191 21.70 6.51 -18.73
N LEU A 192 22.64 7.46 -18.76
CA LEU A 192 22.86 8.39 -17.65
C LEU A 192 21.64 9.25 -17.32
N ASP A 193 20.93 9.77 -18.33
CA ASP A 193 19.75 10.62 -18.12
C ASP A 193 18.65 9.85 -17.40
N ASN A 194 18.31 8.66 -17.89
CA ASN A 194 17.29 7.80 -17.27
C ASN A 194 17.72 7.31 -15.88
N LEU A 195 19.01 6.99 -15.70
CA LEU A 195 19.56 6.60 -14.40
C LEU A 195 19.38 7.72 -13.36
N ILE A 196 19.67 8.97 -13.73
CA ILE A 196 19.47 10.13 -12.85
C ILE A 196 17.98 10.31 -12.54
N ILE A 197 17.11 10.26 -13.55
CA ILE A 197 15.64 10.35 -13.37
C ILE A 197 15.15 9.25 -12.41
N HIS A 198 15.64 8.02 -12.57
CA HIS A 198 15.26 6.85 -11.78
C HIS A 198 15.71 6.99 -10.32
N ILE A 199 17.00 7.25 -10.07
CA ILE A 199 17.56 7.34 -8.71
C ILE A 199 17.00 8.53 -7.94
N THR A 200 16.77 9.66 -8.63
CA THR A 200 16.17 10.85 -7.99
C THR A 200 14.66 10.71 -7.77
N GLY A 201 14.03 9.68 -8.36
CA GLY A 201 12.60 9.44 -8.25
C GLY A 201 11.74 10.54 -8.89
N GLN A 202 12.26 11.25 -9.90
CA GLN A 202 11.56 12.40 -10.52
C GLN A 202 10.15 12.05 -11.01
N THR A 203 9.95 10.82 -11.53
CA THR A 203 8.65 10.33 -12.00
C THR A 203 7.61 10.20 -10.89
N TYR A 204 8.02 10.13 -9.62
CA TYR A 204 7.13 9.99 -8.47
C TYR A 204 6.70 11.33 -7.87
N GLY A 205 7.17 12.47 -8.41
CA GLY A 205 6.79 13.80 -7.92
C GLY A 205 5.29 14.05 -7.90
N VAL A 206 4.53 13.39 -8.78
CA VAL A 206 3.05 13.47 -8.85
C VAL A 206 2.34 12.99 -7.59
N TYR A 207 2.98 12.15 -6.78
CA TYR A 207 2.44 11.66 -5.51
C TYR A 207 2.79 12.56 -4.32
N PHE A 208 3.51 13.66 -4.54
CA PHE A 208 3.91 14.58 -3.48
C PHE A 208 3.13 15.88 -3.53
N SER A 209 2.31 16.10 -2.51
CA SER A 209 1.58 17.34 -2.31
C SER A 209 2.45 18.43 -1.66
N ARG A 210 2.00 19.68 -1.82
CA ARG A 210 2.58 20.83 -1.10
C ARG A 210 2.35 20.66 0.41
N LEU A 211 3.33 21.09 1.22
CA LEU A 211 3.29 20.88 2.67
C LEU A 211 2.05 21.49 3.33
N GLU A 212 1.70 22.74 2.99
CA GLU A 212 0.52 23.43 3.52
C GLU A 212 -0.76 22.63 3.25
N ALA A 213 -0.91 22.19 2.00
CA ALA A 213 -2.00 21.34 1.58
C ALA A 213 -1.95 19.94 2.18
N SER A 214 -0.85 19.50 2.83
CA SER A 214 -0.76 18.19 3.46
C SER A 214 -0.99 18.21 4.97
N LEU A 215 -0.93 19.39 5.60
CA LEU A 215 -1.13 19.51 7.05
C LEU A 215 -2.54 19.11 7.49
N HIS A 216 -3.55 19.23 6.63
CA HIS A 216 -4.91 18.77 6.94
C HIS A 216 -5.01 17.24 7.09
N ASN A 217 -4.07 16.48 6.54
CA ASN A 217 -4.00 15.02 6.69
C ASN A 217 -3.39 14.58 8.03
N LEU A 218 -2.73 15.50 8.76
CA LEU A 218 -2.00 15.19 9.98
C LEU A 218 -2.87 14.46 11.03
N PRO A 219 -4.13 14.86 11.32
CA PRO A 219 -4.97 14.14 12.27
C PRO A 219 -5.21 12.68 11.87
N SER A 220 -5.45 12.41 10.59
CA SER A 220 -5.63 11.05 10.06
C SER A 220 -4.36 10.22 10.20
N HIS A 221 -3.20 10.80 9.92
CA HIS A 221 -1.92 10.12 10.07
C HIS A 221 -1.54 9.85 11.53
N LEU A 222 -1.93 10.75 12.46
CA LEU A 222 -1.74 10.52 13.89
C LEU A 222 -2.56 9.34 14.42
N LYS A 223 -3.65 8.94 13.75
CA LYS A 223 -4.42 7.74 14.07
C LYS A 223 -3.67 6.44 13.79
N PHE A 224 -2.58 6.47 13.00
CA PHE A 224 -1.76 5.27 12.79
C PHE A 224 -1.13 4.77 14.09
N PHE A 225 -0.68 5.65 14.99
CA PHE A 225 -0.05 5.23 16.25
C PHE A 225 -0.97 4.43 17.18
N PRO A 226 -2.21 4.86 17.49
CA PRO A 226 -3.13 4.05 18.28
C PRO A 226 -3.55 2.76 17.56
N SER A 227 -3.59 2.74 16.22
CA SER A 227 -3.84 1.50 15.48
C SER A 227 -2.69 0.48 15.57
N GLN A 228 -1.45 0.94 15.83
CA GLN A 228 -0.28 0.05 15.97
C GLN A 228 -0.15 -0.52 17.37
N PHE A 229 -0.33 0.32 18.38
CA PHE A 229 0.09 0.02 19.74
C PHE A 229 -1.06 -0.03 20.73
N SER A 230 -2.32 0.18 20.33
CA SER A 230 -3.45 0.38 21.26
C SER A 230 -3.25 1.56 22.21
N LEU A 231 -4.35 2.22 22.61
CA LEU A 231 -4.29 3.37 23.53
C LEU A 231 -3.68 2.99 24.90
N TYR A 232 -3.82 1.72 25.30
CA TYR A 232 -3.30 1.20 26.57
C TYR A 232 -1.77 1.14 26.66
N PHE A 233 -1.02 1.23 25.56
CA PHE A 233 0.45 1.20 25.62
C PHE A 233 1.08 2.56 25.34
N LEU A 234 0.41 3.42 24.56
CA LEU A 234 0.95 4.72 24.17
C LEU A 234 1.26 5.63 25.36
N TRP A 235 0.45 5.60 26.44
CA TRP A 235 0.71 6.41 27.64
C TRP A 235 2.01 6.03 28.34
N ILE A 236 2.47 4.78 28.23
CA ILE A 236 3.77 4.34 28.75
C ILE A 236 4.89 5.09 28.02
N GLY A 237 4.76 5.28 26.70
CA GLY A 237 5.68 6.09 25.91
C GLY A 237 5.65 7.58 26.29
N LEU A 238 4.47 8.12 26.63
CA LEU A 238 4.35 9.52 27.08
C LEU A 238 5.10 9.79 28.40
N ILE A 239 5.19 8.80 29.30
CA ILE A 239 5.99 8.89 30.53
C ILE A 239 7.48 9.08 30.23
N ALA A 240 7.99 8.52 29.12
CA ALA A 240 9.39 8.66 28.74
C ALA A 240 9.78 10.11 28.40
N ILE A 241 8.85 10.89 27.84
CA ILE A 241 9.10 12.25 27.32
C ILE A 241 9.67 13.21 28.38
N PRO A 242 8.99 13.47 29.52
CA PRO A 242 9.51 14.39 30.52
C PRO A 242 10.85 13.94 31.11
N ILE A 243 11.08 12.63 31.20
CA ILE A 243 12.32 12.05 31.72
C ILE A 243 13.47 12.29 30.75
N LEU A 244 13.26 12.04 29.46
CA LEU A 244 14.27 12.28 28.43
C LEU A 244 14.58 13.77 28.31
N LEU A 245 13.57 14.64 28.36
CA LEU A 245 13.75 16.09 28.39
C LEU A 245 14.66 16.54 29.55
N TRP A 246 14.46 15.98 30.74
CA TRP A 246 15.20 16.40 31.93
C TRP A 246 16.58 15.72 32.06
N ARG A 247 16.71 14.45 31.70
CA ARG A 247 17.90 13.63 31.98
C ARG A 247 18.78 13.37 30.75
N ARG A 248 18.22 13.39 29.54
CA ARG A 248 18.86 12.94 28.30
C ARG A 248 18.45 13.80 27.09
N LEU A 249 18.49 15.13 27.24
CA LEU A 249 17.99 16.07 26.22
C LEU A 249 18.57 15.86 24.82
N THR A 250 19.86 15.52 24.71
CA THR A 250 20.48 15.22 23.40
C THR A 250 19.82 14.03 22.70
N ILE A 251 19.48 12.98 23.44
CA ILE A 251 18.79 11.80 22.88
C ILE A 251 17.33 12.16 22.54
N PHE A 252 16.67 12.96 23.37
CA PHE A 252 15.32 13.44 23.11
C PHE A 252 15.23 14.23 21.79
N ILE A 253 16.13 15.20 21.59
CA ILE A 253 16.16 16.01 20.37
C ILE A 253 16.54 15.13 19.17
N PHE A 254 17.49 14.21 19.33
CA PHE A 254 17.85 13.24 18.29
C PHE A 254 16.65 12.44 17.78
N PHE A 255 15.90 11.78 18.67
CA PHE A 255 14.70 11.02 18.29
C PHE A 255 13.58 11.92 17.76
N THR A 256 13.37 13.10 18.35
CA THR A 256 12.35 14.05 17.89
C THR A 256 12.62 14.52 16.46
N LEU A 257 13.87 14.85 16.12
CA LEU A 257 14.23 15.28 14.76
C LEU A 257 13.96 14.20 13.73
N ILE A 258 14.28 12.94 14.05
CA ILE A 258 14.02 11.81 13.16
C ILE A 258 12.51 11.58 13.00
N PHE A 259 11.76 11.59 14.10
CA PHE A 259 10.32 11.42 14.09
C PHE A 259 9.64 12.50 13.25
N VAL A 260 9.99 13.78 13.48
CA VAL A 260 9.42 14.93 12.77
C VAL A 260 9.77 14.88 11.27
N ALA A 261 11.03 14.57 10.92
CA ALA A 261 11.43 14.42 9.52
C ALA A 261 10.61 13.33 8.80
N ASN A 262 10.42 12.17 9.44
CA ASN A 262 9.63 11.09 8.87
C ASN A 262 8.14 11.47 8.72
N VAL A 263 7.54 12.11 9.73
CA VAL A 263 6.14 12.54 9.70
C VAL A 263 5.92 13.60 8.62
N ILE A 264 6.75 14.64 8.56
CA ILE A 264 6.63 15.73 7.57
C ILE A 264 6.72 15.19 6.14
N HIS A 265 7.61 14.23 5.90
CA HIS A 265 7.69 13.60 4.58
C HIS A 265 6.44 12.77 4.29
N SER A 266 6.02 11.94 5.24
CA SER A 266 4.94 10.97 5.01
C SER A 266 3.57 11.63 4.83
N ILE A 267 3.28 12.75 5.50
CA ILE A 267 2.02 13.51 5.27
C ILE A 267 1.92 14.11 3.87
N ARG A 268 3.06 14.31 3.20
CA ARG A 268 3.12 14.84 1.84
C ARG A 268 2.90 13.79 0.79
N TYR A 269 3.08 12.53 1.12
CA TYR A 269 3.09 11.43 0.16
C TYR A 269 1.71 10.77 0.09
N THR A 270 1.02 10.93 -1.04
CA THR A 270 -0.36 10.46 -1.24
C THR A 270 -0.38 9.11 -1.94
N ILE A 271 -0.23 8.04 -1.15
CA ILE A 271 -0.36 6.65 -1.60
C ILE A 271 -1.24 5.86 -0.62
N VAL A 272 -1.77 4.73 -1.06
CA VAL A 272 -2.67 3.94 -0.21
C VAL A 272 -1.94 3.38 1.03
N ASN A 273 -0.78 2.74 0.83
CA ASN A 273 -0.08 2.05 1.92
C ASN A 273 0.89 2.99 2.66
N ILE A 274 0.49 4.26 2.87
CA ILE A 274 1.37 5.28 3.45
C ILE A 274 1.82 4.93 4.88
N GLN A 275 1.07 4.08 5.58
CA GLN A 275 1.37 3.62 6.93
C GLN A 275 2.71 2.87 7.03
N ASP A 276 3.17 2.21 5.96
CA ASP A 276 4.47 1.53 5.92
C ASP A 276 5.64 2.51 6.11
N TYR A 277 5.49 3.75 5.64
CA TYR A 277 6.47 4.82 5.82
C TYR A 277 6.56 5.30 7.27
N TYR A 278 5.64 4.88 8.15
CA TYR A 278 5.72 5.19 9.58
C TYR A 278 6.51 4.16 10.39
N ILE A 279 6.99 3.05 9.80
CA ILE A 279 7.79 2.04 10.52
C ILE A 279 8.96 2.64 11.32
N PRO A 280 9.78 3.58 10.77
CA PRO A 280 10.80 4.26 11.55
C PRO A 280 10.26 5.00 12.79
N SER A 281 9.10 5.64 12.66
CA SER A 281 8.43 6.32 13.79
C SER A 281 7.86 5.31 14.80
N PHE A 282 7.32 4.18 14.33
CA PHE A 282 6.83 3.10 15.20
C PHE A 282 7.97 2.49 16.03
N ILE A 283 9.15 2.29 15.43
CA ILE A 283 10.36 1.87 16.13
C ILE A 283 10.72 2.85 17.26
N LEU A 284 10.72 4.16 16.98
CA LEU A 284 11.01 5.18 17.99
C LEU A 284 9.98 5.17 19.13
N VAL A 285 8.69 5.02 18.82
CA VAL A 285 7.63 4.92 19.83
C VAL A 285 7.78 3.67 20.67
N ALA A 286 8.13 2.52 20.07
CA ALA A 286 8.41 1.28 20.80
C ALA A 286 9.60 1.44 21.78
N ILE A 287 10.68 2.08 21.34
CA ILE A 287 11.83 2.40 22.19
C ILE A 287 11.40 3.31 23.37
N LEU A 288 10.57 4.33 23.10
CA LEU A 288 10.03 5.21 24.14
C LEU A 288 9.16 4.45 25.14
N MET A 289 8.32 3.51 24.69
CA MET A 289 7.51 2.67 25.58
C MET A 289 8.40 1.81 26.47
N GLY A 290 9.46 1.18 25.94
CA GLY A 290 10.43 0.46 26.77
C GLY A 290 11.14 1.36 27.78
N PHE A 291 11.51 2.58 27.38
CA PHE A 291 12.14 3.53 28.28
C PHE A 291 11.19 3.98 29.40
N GLY A 292 9.93 4.29 29.07
CA GLY A 292 8.89 4.65 30.03
C GLY A 292 8.58 3.52 31.00
N LEU A 293 8.47 2.28 30.51
CA LEU A 293 8.22 1.10 31.33
C LEU A 293 9.35 0.87 32.35
N SER A 294 10.61 1.08 31.96
CA SER A 294 11.74 1.02 32.90
C SER A 294 11.61 2.04 34.04
N PHE A 295 11.11 3.24 33.76
CA PHE A 295 10.86 4.23 34.80
C PHE A 295 9.74 3.81 35.75
N ILE A 296 8.63 3.26 35.23
CA ILE A 296 7.55 2.70 36.06
C ILE A 296 8.11 1.63 37.00
N THR A 297 8.92 0.69 36.47
CA THR A 297 9.56 -0.35 37.30
C THR A 297 10.54 0.22 38.34
N ARG A 298 11.05 1.44 38.15
CA ARG A 298 11.93 2.08 39.13
C ARG A 298 11.16 2.73 40.27
N LEU A 299 9.96 3.26 39.99
CA LEU A 299 9.11 3.90 40.99
C LEU A 299 8.35 2.90 41.86
N MET A 300 8.15 1.67 41.37
CA MET A 300 7.40 0.65 42.09
C MET A 300 8.13 0.17 43.38
N PRO A 301 7.40 0.01 44.50
CA PRO A 301 7.94 -0.52 45.77
C PRO A 301 8.64 -1.87 45.64
N LYS A 302 9.63 -2.15 46.49
CA LYS A 302 10.42 -3.40 46.45
C LYS A 302 9.56 -4.66 46.51
N PHE A 303 8.47 -4.67 47.29
CA PHE A 303 7.59 -5.82 47.46
C PHE A 303 6.77 -6.15 46.20
N LEU A 304 6.55 -5.18 45.29
CA LEU A 304 5.87 -5.38 44.01
C LEU A 304 6.82 -5.76 42.87
N LYS A 305 8.13 -5.85 43.11
CA LYS A 305 9.12 -6.21 42.09
C LYS A 305 8.92 -7.59 41.45
N PRO A 306 8.46 -8.63 42.17
CA PRO A 306 8.17 -9.93 41.55
C PRO A 306 7.10 -9.84 40.44
N ILE A 307 6.15 -8.92 40.56
CA ILE A 307 5.08 -8.71 39.57
C ILE A 307 5.63 -8.22 38.22
N TYR A 308 6.85 -7.66 38.17
CA TYR A 308 7.43 -7.15 36.92
C TYR A 308 7.58 -8.20 35.85
N ILE A 309 7.78 -9.48 36.24
CA ILE A 309 7.88 -10.56 35.28
C ILE A 309 6.59 -10.72 34.47
N LEU A 310 5.44 -10.35 35.04
CA LEU A 310 4.15 -10.36 34.33
C LEU A 310 4.10 -9.32 33.21
N PHE A 311 4.96 -8.30 33.20
CA PHE A 311 5.04 -7.37 32.07
C PHE A 311 5.52 -8.06 30.78
N LEU A 312 6.16 -9.23 30.86
CA LEU A 312 6.46 -10.06 29.70
C LEU A 312 5.19 -10.62 29.02
N LEU A 313 4.04 -10.58 29.68
CA LEU A 313 2.75 -10.93 29.08
C LEU A 313 2.16 -9.78 28.26
N LEU A 314 2.63 -8.54 28.43
CA LEU A 314 2.11 -7.38 27.71
C LEU A 314 2.14 -7.53 26.18
N PRO A 315 3.23 -8.04 25.56
CA PRO A 315 3.26 -8.25 24.11
C PRO A 315 2.31 -9.33 23.60
N LEU A 316 1.75 -10.18 24.48
CA LEU A 316 0.72 -11.14 24.07
C LEU A 316 -0.56 -10.44 23.62
N ILE A 317 -0.86 -9.26 24.17
CA ILE A 317 -2.05 -8.49 23.77
C ILE A 317 -2.01 -8.15 22.27
N PRO A 318 -1.01 -7.39 21.74
CA PRO A 318 -0.92 -7.12 20.32
C PRO A 318 -0.72 -8.39 19.48
N TYR A 319 -0.07 -9.43 20.01
CA TYR A 319 0.01 -10.72 19.32
C TYR A 319 -1.39 -11.28 19.04
N TYR A 320 -2.24 -11.43 20.07
CA TYR A 320 -3.58 -12.01 19.91
C TYR A 320 -4.50 -11.10 19.07
N THR A 321 -4.48 -9.78 19.28
CA THR A 321 -5.36 -8.87 18.55
C THR A 321 -5.01 -8.77 17.07
N ASN A 322 -3.72 -8.89 16.72
CA ASN A 322 -3.25 -8.64 15.37
C ASN A 322 -2.99 -9.95 14.58
N HIS A 323 -2.96 -11.11 15.24
CA HIS A 323 -2.64 -12.40 14.61
C HIS A 323 -3.57 -12.75 13.44
N PHE A 324 -4.88 -12.58 13.58
CA PHE A 324 -5.83 -12.92 12.51
C PHE A 324 -5.54 -12.14 11.22
N GLN A 325 -5.27 -10.84 11.33
CA GLN A 325 -4.95 -9.98 10.19
C GLN A 325 -3.57 -10.26 9.59
N ASN A 326 -2.57 -10.57 10.43
CA ASN A 326 -1.18 -10.70 9.99
C ASN A 326 -0.76 -12.13 9.63
N ASN A 327 -1.56 -13.13 9.94
CA ASN A 327 -1.28 -14.51 9.53
C ASN A 327 -1.59 -14.69 8.03
N ARG A 328 -0.52 -14.72 7.23
CA ARG A 328 -0.58 -14.92 5.77
C ARG A 328 -0.28 -16.35 5.31
N ALA A 329 -0.25 -17.34 6.21
CA ALA A 329 0.16 -18.72 5.88
C ALA A 329 -0.67 -19.40 4.77
N LYS A 330 -1.91 -18.95 4.56
CA LYS A 330 -2.82 -19.47 3.51
C LYS A 330 -3.25 -18.37 2.51
N PHE A 331 -2.47 -17.30 2.40
CA PHE A 331 -2.82 -16.13 1.57
C PHE A 331 -2.58 -16.41 0.07
N TYR A 332 -3.51 -17.14 -0.57
CA TYR A 332 -3.40 -17.56 -1.98
C TYR A 332 -4.04 -16.59 -2.99
N PHE A 333 -4.57 -15.45 -2.55
CA PHE A 333 -5.44 -14.60 -3.38
C PHE A 333 -4.79 -14.16 -4.69
N ALA A 334 -3.55 -13.68 -4.67
CA ALA A 334 -2.86 -13.22 -5.88
C ALA A 334 -2.63 -14.38 -6.88
N TYR A 335 -2.21 -15.54 -6.37
CA TYR A 335 -1.97 -16.73 -7.18
C TYR A 335 -3.27 -17.28 -7.79
N ASP A 336 -4.29 -17.49 -6.96
CA ASP A 336 -5.61 -17.98 -7.40
C ASP A 336 -6.24 -17.01 -8.40
N TYR A 337 -6.11 -15.70 -8.18
CA TYR A 337 -6.59 -14.67 -9.11
C TYR A 337 -5.87 -14.71 -10.46
N GLY A 338 -4.53 -14.78 -10.46
CA GLY A 338 -3.74 -14.92 -11.68
C GLY A 338 -4.08 -16.21 -12.44
N MET A 339 -4.23 -17.33 -11.75
CA MET A 339 -4.61 -18.62 -12.36
C MET A 339 -6.02 -18.58 -12.96
N ASN A 340 -6.99 -18.00 -12.24
CA ASN A 340 -8.37 -17.87 -12.73
C ASN A 340 -8.50 -16.92 -13.93
N ILE A 341 -7.58 -15.96 -14.09
CA ILE A 341 -7.46 -15.21 -15.34
C ILE A 341 -6.82 -16.12 -16.40
N SER A 342 -5.62 -16.63 -16.13
CA SER A 342 -4.78 -17.37 -17.08
C SER A 342 -5.45 -18.58 -17.72
N ASN A 343 -6.22 -19.35 -16.95
CA ASN A 343 -6.80 -20.62 -17.40
C ASN A 343 -7.92 -20.44 -18.45
N LEU A 344 -8.53 -19.26 -18.52
CA LEU A 344 -9.67 -18.98 -19.39
C LEU A 344 -9.29 -18.17 -20.64
N LEU A 345 -8.02 -17.77 -20.76
CA LEU A 345 -7.51 -17.10 -21.94
C LEU A 345 -7.27 -18.12 -23.07
N LYS A 346 -7.75 -17.79 -24.28
CA LYS A 346 -7.40 -18.53 -25.51
C LYS A 346 -5.90 -18.47 -25.79
N GLU A 347 -5.42 -19.42 -26.60
CA GLU A 347 -4.02 -19.46 -27.07
C GLU A 347 -3.67 -18.20 -27.87
N ASP A 348 -2.41 -17.78 -27.78
CA ASP A 348 -1.83 -16.61 -28.46
C ASP A 348 -2.55 -15.27 -28.20
N ALA A 349 -3.34 -15.20 -27.11
CA ALA A 349 -4.15 -14.03 -26.84
C ALA A 349 -3.31 -12.82 -26.39
N ILE A 350 -3.75 -11.63 -26.81
CA ILE A 350 -3.27 -10.35 -26.30
C ILE A 350 -4.18 -9.95 -25.15
N ILE A 351 -3.62 -9.65 -23.98
CA ILE A 351 -4.40 -9.22 -22.83
C ILE A 351 -4.01 -7.82 -22.39
N PHE A 352 -4.99 -7.03 -21.96
CA PHE A 352 -4.81 -5.73 -21.34
C PHE A 352 -5.18 -5.80 -19.86
N SER A 353 -4.19 -6.05 -19.00
CA SER A 353 -4.31 -5.86 -17.55
C SER A 353 -4.37 -4.37 -17.22
N TYR A 354 -4.86 -4.02 -16.03
CA TYR A 354 -5.04 -2.62 -15.66
C TYR A 354 -3.93 -2.08 -14.76
N GLY A 355 -3.52 -2.84 -13.74
CA GLY A 355 -2.57 -2.34 -12.74
C GLY A 355 -1.92 -3.44 -11.93
N ASP A 356 -1.52 -3.14 -10.70
CA ASP A 356 -0.65 -4.04 -9.93
C ASP A 356 -1.32 -5.38 -9.58
N TYR A 357 -2.64 -5.40 -9.38
CA TYR A 357 -3.37 -6.56 -8.87
C TYR A 357 -3.57 -7.69 -9.89
N ASP A 358 -3.58 -7.38 -11.18
CA ASP A 358 -3.65 -8.37 -12.25
C ASP A 358 -2.29 -8.52 -12.96
N THR A 359 -1.59 -7.43 -13.24
CA THR A 359 -0.33 -7.46 -14.01
C THR A 359 0.76 -8.30 -13.34
N PHE A 360 1.08 -8.06 -12.06
CA PHE A 360 2.21 -8.75 -11.42
C PHE A 360 1.96 -10.22 -11.13
N PRO A 361 0.76 -10.66 -10.69
CA PRO A 361 0.45 -12.08 -10.61
C PRO A 361 0.58 -12.78 -11.96
N LEU A 362 0.07 -12.17 -13.05
CA LEU A 362 0.20 -12.73 -14.40
C LEU A 362 1.65 -12.81 -14.85
N TYR A 363 2.46 -11.77 -14.61
CA TYR A 363 3.89 -11.80 -14.95
C TYR A 363 4.64 -12.90 -14.19
N CYS A 364 4.30 -13.12 -12.91
CA CYS A 364 4.85 -14.23 -12.13
C CYS A 364 4.51 -15.57 -12.79
N LEU A 365 3.23 -15.80 -13.12
CA LEU A 365 2.78 -17.04 -13.73
C LEU A 365 3.37 -17.27 -15.14
N PHE A 366 3.39 -16.23 -15.97
CA PHE A 366 3.81 -16.34 -17.38
C PHE A 366 5.32 -16.41 -17.53
N TYR A 367 6.06 -15.64 -16.72
CA TYR A 367 7.49 -15.45 -16.93
C TYR A 367 8.38 -16.11 -15.89
N ALA A 368 7.95 -16.22 -14.62
CA ALA A 368 8.74 -16.87 -13.58
C ALA A 368 8.37 -18.36 -13.44
N GLU A 369 7.09 -18.71 -13.54
CA GLU A 369 6.62 -20.10 -13.55
C GLU A 369 6.45 -20.70 -14.95
N GLU A 370 6.62 -19.89 -16.00
CA GLU A 370 6.62 -20.32 -17.41
C GLU A 370 5.32 -21.02 -17.89
N ARG A 371 4.16 -20.66 -17.31
CA ARG A 371 2.90 -21.40 -17.54
C ARG A 371 2.20 -21.09 -18.87
N ARG A 372 2.28 -19.85 -19.36
CA ARG A 372 1.58 -19.35 -20.55
C ARG A 372 2.48 -18.36 -21.29
N ARG A 373 3.52 -18.89 -21.94
CA ARG A 373 4.48 -18.11 -22.74
C ARG A 373 3.90 -17.63 -24.08
N ASP A 374 2.74 -18.15 -24.46
CA ASP A 374 1.96 -17.79 -25.65
C ASP A 374 1.17 -16.48 -25.48
N ILE A 375 0.81 -16.14 -24.24
CA ILE A 375 0.04 -14.92 -23.96
C ILE A 375 0.94 -13.69 -24.04
N SER A 376 0.43 -12.65 -24.72
CA SER A 376 1.05 -11.32 -24.79
C SER A 376 0.44 -10.37 -23.75
N PRO A 377 1.02 -10.22 -22.53
CA PRO A 377 0.46 -9.37 -21.50
C PRO A 377 0.87 -7.91 -21.67
N LEU A 378 -0.11 -7.04 -21.90
CA LEU A 378 0.04 -5.60 -21.89
C LEU A 378 -0.63 -5.01 -20.65
N CYS A 379 0.05 -4.11 -19.96
CA CYS A 379 -0.51 -3.37 -18.85
C CYS A 379 -0.92 -1.98 -19.32
N TRP A 380 -2.21 -1.67 -19.18
CA TRP A 380 -2.81 -0.38 -19.54
C TRP A 380 -2.01 0.80 -18.97
N THR A 381 -1.69 0.77 -17.67
CA THR A 381 -0.97 1.87 -17.02
C THR A 381 0.45 2.05 -17.53
N PHE A 382 1.04 1.00 -18.13
CA PHE A 382 2.38 1.00 -18.73
C PHE A 382 2.39 1.22 -20.24
N LEU A 383 1.25 1.48 -20.89
CA LEU A 383 1.26 1.75 -22.33
C LEU A 383 2.05 3.00 -22.71
N THR A 384 2.27 3.94 -21.79
CA THR A 384 3.18 5.10 -21.99
C THR A 384 4.65 4.75 -21.78
N CYS A 385 4.95 3.57 -21.24
CA CYS A 385 6.30 3.15 -20.91
C CYS A 385 6.88 2.32 -22.06
N ASP A 386 7.79 2.90 -22.84
CA ASP A 386 8.37 2.18 -23.98
C ASP A 386 9.15 0.94 -23.57
N TRP A 387 9.76 0.92 -22.38
CA TRP A 387 10.42 -0.29 -21.87
C TRP A 387 9.47 -1.49 -21.80
N HIS A 388 8.18 -1.26 -21.53
CA HIS A 388 7.16 -2.30 -21.48
C HIS A 388 6.84 -2.78 -22.90
N ILE A 389 6.60 -1.86 -23.83
CA ILE A 389 6.31 -2.17 -25.24
C ILE A 389 7.48 -2.94 -25.88
N GLU A 390 8.72 -2.51 -25.66
CA GLU A 390 9.91 -3.16 -26.22
C GLU A 390 10.19 -4.52 -25.60
N SER A 391 9.78 -4.73 -24.34
CA SER A 391 9.81 -6.06 -23.71
C SER A 391 8.85 -7.01 -24.42
N ILE A 392 7.60 -6.58 -24.67
CA ILE A 392 6.61 -7.40 -25.37
C ILE A 392 7.01 -7.63 -26.82
N LYS A 393 7.47 -6.62 -27.58
CA LYS A 393 7.98 -6.81 -28.95
C LYS A 393 9.08 -7.87 -29.07
N ARG A 394 9.92 -8.02 -28.05
CA ARG A 394 11.01 -9.00 -28.05
C ARG A 394 10.50 -10.41 -27.77
N LEU A 395 9.52 -10.53 -26.88
CA LEU A 395 8.94 -11.80 -26.47
C LEU A 395 7.91 -12.31 -27.50
N HIS A 396 7.20 -11.38 -28.15
CA HIS A 396 6.08 -11.58 -29.06
C HIS A 396 6.24 -10.70 -30.31
N PRO A 397 7.25 -10.97 -31.16
CA PRO A 397 7.54 -10.17 -32.35
C PRO A 397 6.40 -10.14 -33.38
N GLU A 398 5.47 -11.08 -33.29
CA GLU A 398 4.27 -11.17 -34.10
C GLU A 398 3.23 -10.09 -33.80
N VAL A 399 3.25 -9.49 -32.61
CA VAL A 399 2.32 -8.42 -32.19
C VAL A 399 2.78 -7.07 -32.72
N LEU A 400 1.86 -6.35 -33.37
CA LEU A 400 2.14 -5.08 -34.03
C LEU A 400 1.91 -3.89 -33.10
N PHE A 401 2.83 -2.92 -33.15
CA PHE A 401 2.76 -1.68 -32.37
C PHE A 401 2.98 -0.46 -33.28
N PRO A 402 1.92 0.10 -33.89
CA PRO A 402 2.03 1.11 -34.96
C PRO A 402 2.22 2.53 -34.40
N PHE A 403 3.23 2.73 -33.55
CA PHE A 403 3.53 4.03 -32.96
C PHE A 403 5.00 4.14 -32.54
N ASN A 404 5.45 5.39 -32.42
CA ASN A 404 6.83 5.73 -32.07
C ASN A 404 7.05 5.76 -30.55
N LYS A 405 8.33 5.65 -30.18
CA LYS A 405 8.82 5.83 -28.81
C LYS A 405 8.63 7.29 -28.35
N ILE A 406 8.45 7.46 -27.05
CA ILE A 406 8.37 8.74 -26.35
C ILE A 406 9.45 8.74 -25.26
N ALA A 407 10.36 9.72 -25.29
CA ALA A 407 11.43 9.78 -24.31
C ALA A 407 10.88 10.00 -22.88
N ILE A 408 11.45 9.34 -21.86
CA ILE A 408 10.96 9.43 -20.46
C ILE A 408 10.90 10.88 -19.97
N LYS A 409 11.89 11.70 -20.33
CA LYS A 409 11.93 13.14 -19.99
C LYS A 409 10.79 13.94 -20.61
N GLU A 410 10.21 13.48 -21.71
CA GLU A 410 9.12 14.14 -22.44
C GLU A 410 7.75 13.77 -21.89
N LEU A 411 7.60 12.59 -21.26
CA LEU A 411 6.34 12.11 -20.69
C LEU A 411 5.67 13.11 -19.73
N ARG A 412 6.46 13.94 -19.03
CA ARG A 412 5.96 14.98 -18.12
C ARG A 412 5.18 16.11 -18.83
N TYR A 413 5.31 16.22 -20.15
CA TYR A 413 4.65 17.22 -20.99
C TYR A 413 3.49 16.64 -21.80
N CYS A 414 3.26 15.33 -21.72
CA CYS A 414 2.22 14.64 -22.48
C CYS A 414 0.90 14.54 -21.70
N ASP A 415 -0.21 14.53 -22.42
CA ASP A 415 -1.46 13.95 -21.89
C ASP A 415 -1.30 12.42 -21.81
N LEU A 416 -0.86 11.93 -20.65
CA LEU A 416 -0.60 10.51 -20.43
C LEU A 416 -1.85 9.64 -20.68
N GLN A 417 -3.05 10.13 -20.35
CA GLN A 417 -4.27 9.36 -20.58
C GLN A 417 -4.65 9.34 -22.07
N GLY A 418 -4.47 10.46 -22.77
CA GLY A 418 -4.58 10.52 -24.23
C GLY A 418 -3.66 9.51 -24.92
N VAL A 419 -2.37 9.49 -24.55
CA VAL A 419 -1.38 8.59 -25.12
C VAL A 419 -1.73 7.11 -24.86
N ARG A 420 -2.17 6.75 -23.65
CA ARG A 420 -2.60 5.37 -23.35
C ARG A 420 -3.78 4.94 -24.22
N ARG A 421 -4.81 5.79 -24.34
CA ARG A 421 -5.99 5.53 -25.17
C ARG A 421 -5.62 5.34 -26.64
N GLU A 422 -4.79 6.24 -27.17
CA GLU A 422 -4.31 6.16 -28.55
C GLU A 422 -3.54 4.85 -28.80
N ARG A 423 -2.57 4.52 -27.93
CA ARG A 423 -1.76 3.30 -28.07
C ARG A 423 -2.62 2.04 -27.94
N LEU A 424 -3.55 1.98 -26.99
CA LEU A 424 -4.48 0.85 -26.86
C LEU A 424 -5.31 0.65 -28.13
N GLN A 425 -5.94 1.70 -28.63
CA GLN A 425 -6.78 1.62 -29.83
C GLN A 425 -5.98 1.15 -31.05
N LYS A 426 -4.76 1.66 -31.21
CA LYS A 426 -3.82 1.26 -32.26
C LYS A 426 -3.38 -0.21 -32.15
N ILE A 427 -3.09 -0.70 -30.96
CA ILE A 427 -2.72 -2.12 -30.77
C ILE A 427 -3.93 -3.00 -31.11
N ILE A 428 -5.13 -2.63 -30.63
CA ILE A 428 -6.34 -3.39 -30.94
C ILE A 428 -6.58 -3.41 -32.46
N SER A 429 -6.58 -2.26 -33.14
CA SER A 429 -6.92 -2.19 -34.56
C SER A 429 -5.98 -3.01 -35.45
N GLU A 430 -4.69 -3.03 -35.16
CA GLU A 430 -3.70 -3.77 -35.99
C GLU A 430 -3.64 -5.27 -35.70
N ASN A 431 -4.12 -5.71 -34.53
CA ASN A 431 -3.93 -7.09 -34.08
C ASN A 431 -5.24 -7.89 -33.96
N PHE A 432 -6.39 -7.24 -33.93
CA PHE A 432 -7.67 -7.88 -33.63
C PHE A 432 -8.06 -9.01 -34.61
N SER A 433 -7.70 -8.89 -35.88
CA SER A 433 -7.94 -9.93 -36.89
C SER A 433 -7.01 -11.15 -36.75
N ARG A 434 -5.92 -11.02 -35.99
CA ARG A 434 -4.86 -12.03 -35.87
C ARG A 434 -4.88 -12.77 -34.54
N PHE A 435 -5.26 -12.08 -33.46
CA PHE A 435 -5.19 -12.61 -32.11
C PHE A 435 -6.48 -12.35 -31.32
N PRO A 436 -6.92 -13.29 -30.47
CA PRO A 436 -7.94 -12.99 -29.47
C PRO A 436 -7.46 -11.87 -28.54
N ILE A 437 -8.26 -10.82 -28.36
CA ILE A 437 -7.92 -9.71 -27.48
C ILE A 437 -8.82 -9.70 -26.26
N TYR A 438 -8.23 -9.60 -25.08
CA TYR A 438 -8.93 -9.50 -23.80
C TYR A 438 -8.59 -8.19 -23.10
N VAL A 439 -9.57 -7.61 -22.43
CA VAL A 439 -9.38 -6.41 -21.59
C VAL A 439 -9.90 -6.65 -20.18
N ASN A 440 -9.19 -6.14 -19.17
CA ASN A 440 -9.70 -6.09 -17.80
C ASN A 440 -10.87 -5.08 -17.68
N SER A 441 -11.66 -5.16 -16.61
CA SER A 441 -12.74 -4.21 -16.30
C SER A 441 -12.29 -2.75 -16.23
N GLY A 442 -11.09 -2.47 -15.73
CA GLY A 442 -10.54 -1.11 -15.71
C GLY A 442 -10.24 -0.59 -17.12
N ALA A 443 -9.55 -1.38 -17.94
CA ALA A 443 -9.25 -1.02 -19.32
C ALA A 443 -10.52 -0.88 -20.19
N LYS A 444 -11.56 -1.68 -19.91
CA LYS A 444 -12.90 -1.56 -20.51
C LYS A 444 -13.52 -0.17 -20.27
N GLN A 445 -13.24 0.48 -19.13
CA GLN A 445 -13.85 1.76 -18.75
C GLN A 445 -13.17 3.00 -19.38
N GLU A 446 -12.00 2.84 -19.99
CA GLU A 446 -11.19 3.96 -20.50
C GLU A 446 -11.75 4.59 -21.79
N GLY A 447 -12.86 4.05 -22.29
CA GLY A 447 -13.71 4.62 -23.34
C GLY A 447 -13.16 4.43 -24.76
N GLY A 448 -14.08 4.30 -25.71
CA GLY A 448 -13.81 4.19 -27.14
C GLY A 448 -13.76 2.76 -27.69
N ILE A 449 -13.48 1.74 -26.87
CA ILE A 449 -13.50 0.34 -27.33
C ILE A 449 -14.94 -0.15 -27.50
N GLU A 450 -15.82 0.21 -26.58
CA GLU A 450 -17.25 -0.14 -26.56
C GLU A 450 -18.01 0.37 -27.79
N LYS A 451 -17.48 1.39 -28.46
CA LYS A 451 -18.08 1.95 -29.68
C LYS A 451 -17.93 0.99 -30.85
N SER A 452 -16.79 0.28 -30.94
CA SER A 452 -16.40 -0.58 -32.05
C SER A 452 -16.51 -2.07 -31.75
N HIS A 453 -16.47 -2.49 -30.48
CA HIS A 453 -16.44 -3.90 -30.09
C HIS A 453 -17.48 -4.24 -29.04
N PHE A 454 -17.86 -5.52 -29.02
CA PHE A 454 -18.67 -6.12 -27.98
C PHE A 454 -17.79 -6.84 -26.95
N PHE A 455 -18.15 -6.76 -25.66
CA PHE A 455 -17.42 -7.40 -24.57
C PHE A 455 -18.09 -8.69 -24.15
N LEU A 456 -17.41 -9.81 -24.34
CA LEU A 456 -17.82 -11.09 -23.78
C LEU A 456 -17.05 -11.36 -22.47
N PRO A 457 -17.70 -11.43 -21.30
CA PRO A 457 -17.05 -11.85 -20.07
C PRO A 457 -16.63 -13.32 -20.18
N GLU A 458 -15.33 -13.56 -20.22
CA GLU A 458 -14.72 -14.89 -20.30
C GLU A 458 -13.65 -14.97 -19.21
N GLY A 459 -14.08 -15.47 -18.05
CA GLY A 459 -13.30 -15.38 -16.83
C GLY A 459 -13.34 -13.99 -16.21
N LEU A 460 -12.21 -13.56 -15.68
CA LEU A 460 -12.06 -12.25 -15.04
C LEU A 460 -11.79 -11.11 -16.04
N PHE A 461 -11.69 -11.44 -17.32
CA PHE A 461 -11.40 -10.50 -18.40
C PHE A 461 -12.53 -10.56 -19.44
N PHE A 462 -12.59 -9.56 -20.30
CA PHE A 462 -13.57 -9.45 -21.37
C PHE A 462 -12.90 -9.67 -22.71
N ARG A 463 -13.27 -10.73 -23.42
CA ARG A 463 -12.85 -10.92 -24.81
C ARG A 463 -13.58 -9.92 -25.70
N LEU A 464 -12.83 -9.28 -26.58
CA LEU A 464 -13.37 -8.40 -27.61
C LEU A 464 -13.95 -9.25 -28.75
N LEU A 465 -15.17 -8.93 -29.16
CA LEU A 465 -15.85 -9.47 -30.32
C LEU A 465 -16.25 -8.36 -31.28
N GLU A 466 -16.45 -8.71 -32.55
CA GLU A 466 -17.02 -7.80 -33.54
C GLU A 466 -18.43 -7.37 -33.12
N LYS A 467 -18.73 -6.10 -33.35
CA LYS A 467 -20.06 -5.56 -33.10
C LYS A 467 -21.07 -6.20 -34.06
N GLY A 468 -22.23 -6.58 -33.55
CA GLY A 468 -23.23 -7.32 -34.33
C GLY A 468 -23.05 -8.83 -34.31
N THR A 469 -22.25 -9.37 -33.37
CA THR A 469 -22.18 -10.81 -33.11
C THR A 469 -23.59 -11.39 -32.92
N ASP A 470 -23.89 -12.46 -33.66
CA ASP A 470 -25.18 -13.14 -33.66
C ASP A 470 -25.55 -13.73 -32.27
N ARG A 471 -26.84 -13.72 -31.93
CA ARG A 471 -27.38 -14.25 -30.67
C ARG A 471 -27.08 -15.73 -30.48
N ASP A 472 -27.13 -16.54 -31.54
CA ASP A 472 -26.85 -17.97 -31.42
C ASP A 472 -25.37 -18.23 -31.12
N ARG A 473 -24.49 -17.48 -31.77
CA ARG A 473 -23.04 -17.50 -31.47
C ARG A 473 -22.77 -17.03 -30.04
N LEU A 474 -23.44 -15.97 -29.58
CA LEU A 474 -23.33 -15.48 -28.22
C LEU A 474 -23.79 -16.54 -27.21
N LYS A 475 -24.90 -17.24 -27.47
CA LYS A 475 -25.41 -18.31 -26.62
C LYS A 475 -24.39 -19.44 -26.45
N ILE A 476 -23.80 -19.91 -27.56
CA ILE A 476 -22.77 -20.96 -27.53
C ILE A 476 -21.56 -20.53 -26.67
N GLU A 477 -21.11 -19.28 -26.84
CA GLU A 477 -19.98 -18.76 -26.07
C GLU A 477 -20.34 -18.60 -24.58
N LEU A 478 -21.57 -18.19 -24.28
CA LEU A 478 -22.06 -18.08 -22.91
C LEU A 478 -22.30 -19.42 -22.24
N GLU A 479 -22.47 -20.54 -22.96
CA GLU A 479 -22.66 -21.87 -22.34
C GLU A 479 -21.39 -22.46 -21.75
N ARG A 480 -20.22 -21.88 -22.04
CA ARG A 480 -18.93 -22.33 -21.49
C ARG A 480 -18.83 -22.01 -20.00
N ASN A 481 -18.78 -23.01 -19.13
CA ASN A 481 -18.76 -22.79 -17.68
C ASN A 481 -17.57 -21.92 -17.21
N LEU A 482 -17.86 -20.98 -16.31
CA LEU A 482 -16.85 -20.25 -15.55
C LEU A 482 -16.58 -21.02 -14.25
N GLU A 483 -15.50 -21.79 -14.22
CA GLU A 483 -15.08 -22.46 -12.98
C GLU A 483 -13.89 -21.70 -12.38
N PHE A 484 -14.17 -20.93 -11.33
CA PHE A 484 -13.14 -20.25 -10.57
C PHE A 484 -12.64 -21.11 -9.41
N PHE A 485 -11.33 -21.19 -9.28
CA PHE A 485 -10.69 -21.82 -8.13
C PHE A 485 -10.50 -20.81 -7.00
N LEU A 486 -11.33 -20.90 -5.95
CA LEU A 486 -11.48 -19.87 -4.92
C LEU A 486 -10.95 -20.30 -3.54
N ARG A 487 -9.82 -21.03 -3.48
CA ARG A 487 -9.30 -21.60 -2.20
C ARG A 487 -9.19 -20.55 -1.10
N GLY A 488 -8.55 -19.41 -1.39
CA GLY A 488 -8.39 -18.33 -0.44
C GLY A 488 -9.73 -17.66 -0.08
N LEU A 489 -10.53 -17.35 -1.10
CA LEU A 489 -11.75 -16.55 -0.95
C LEU A 489 -12.84 -17.27 -0.16
N ASN A 490 -13.05 -18.57 -0.41
CA ASN A 490 -14.05 -19.38 0.28
C ASN A 490 -13.68 -19.67 1.74
N ASN A 491 -12.41 -19.50 2.13
CA ASN A 491 -11.99 -19.75 3.49
C ASN A 491 -12.25 -18.52 4.40
N LYS A 492 -13.16 -18.69 5.36
CA LYS A 492 -13.52 -17.66 6.35
C LYS A 492 -12.44 -17.45 7.42
N THR A 493 -11.50 -18.38 7.60
CA THR A 493 -10.40 -18.26 8.57
C THR A 493 -9.24 -17.40 8.06
N ILE A 494 -9.32 -16.90 6.84
CA ILE A 494 -8.29 -16.05 6.23
C ILE A 494 -8.80 -14.61 6.23
N PHE A 495 -7.99 -13.72 6.79
CA PHE A 495 -8.26 -12.29 6.72
C PHE A 495 -8.24 -11.81 5.26
N LYS A 496 -9.33 -11.18 4.84
CA LYS A 496 -9.48 -10.59 3.52
C LYS A 496 -9.10 -9.12 3.64
N ASP A 497 -7.89 -8.80 3.22
CA ASP A 497 -7.45 -7.41 3.19
C ASP A 497 -8.20 -6.63 2.09
N ARG A 498 -7.84 -5.35 1.93
CA ARG A 498 -8.43 -4.49 0.91
C ARG A 498 -8.23 -5.05 -0.51
N VAL A 499 -7.09 -5.68 -0.78
CA VAL A 499 -6.77 -6.24 -2.10
C VAL A 499 -7.63 -7.46 -2.38
N ALA A 500 -7.71 -8.40 -1.43
CA ALA A 500 -8.59 -9.56 -1.51
C ALA A 500 -10.05 -9.14 -1.70
N SER A 501 -10.50 -8.11 -0.97
CA SER A 501 -11.85 -7.54 -1.12
C SER A 501 -12.09 -6.94 -2.50
N GLY A 502 -11.11 -6.22 -3.06
CA GLY A 502 -11.18 -5.70 -4.43
C GLY A 502 -11.25 -6.82 -5.47
N ILE A 503 -10.45 -7.87 -5.29
CA ILE A 503 -10.45 -9.05 -6.15
C ILE A 503 -11.83 -9.76 -6.12
N MET A 504 -12.46 -9.90 -4.94
CA MET A 504 -13.81 -10.48 -4.83
C MET A 504 -14.82 -9.74 -5.70
N SER A 505 -14.76 -8.41 -5.71
CA SER A 505 -15.64 -7.59 -6.56
C SER A 505 -15.42 -7.84 -8.06
N ASN A 506 -14.22 -8.21 -8.50
CA ASN A 506 -13.97 -8.54 -9.90
C ASN A 506 -14.60 -9.88 -10.30
N TYR A 507 -14.60 -10.88 -9.41
CA TYR A 507 -15.33 -12.13 -9.64
C TYR A 507 -16.85 -11.88 -9.72
N SER A 508 -17.40 -11.12 -8.79
CA SER A 508 -18.82 -10.76 -8.80
C SER A 508 -19.20 -9.93 -10.02
N LEU A 509 -18.33 -9.01 -10.46
CA LEU A 509 -18.50 -8.27 -11.69
C LEU A 509 -18.56 -9.20 -12.90
N SER A 510 -17.65 -10.17 -13.03
CA SER A 510 -17.64 -11.11 -14.14
C SER A 510 -18.97 -11.88 -14.24
N TYR A 511 -19.42 -12.46 -13.13
CA TYR A 511 -20.71 -13.16 -13.07
C TYR A 511 -21.89 -12.21 -13.36
N ASN A 512 -21.88 -11.00 -12.81
CA ASN A 512 -22.92 -10.01 -13.08
C ASN A 512 -23.01 -9.62 -14.57
N GLU A 513 -21.87 -9.35 -15.21
CA GLU A 513 -21.83 -9.01 -16.63
C GLU A 513 -22.30 -10.18 -17.50
N ARG A 514 -21.95 -11.41 -17.12
CA ARG A 514 -22.45 -12.61 -17.80
C ARG A 514 -23.96 -12.78 -17.61
N GLY A 515 -24.48 -12.52 -16.41
CA GLY A 515 -25.91 -12.48 -16.11
C GLY A 515 -26.66 -11.45 -16.95
N ASN A 516 -26.09 -10.25 -17.15
CA ASN A 516 -26.67 -9.22 -18.02
C ASN A 516 -26.83 -9.71 -19.46
N LEU A 517 -25.86 -10.48 -19.97
CA LEU A 517 -25.93 -11.05 -21.31
C LEU A 517 -26.97 -12.18 -21.38
N TRP A 518 -26.99 -13.07 -20.38
CA TRP A 518 -28.01 -14.11 -20.28
C TRP A 518 -29.42 -13.54 -20.17
N GLN A 519 -29.64 -12.38 -19.54
CA GLN A 519 -30.97 -11.82 -19.35
C GLN A 519 -31.72 -11.56 -20.69
N GLY A 520 -30.99 -11.31 -21.77
CA GLY A 520 -31.55 -11.18 -23.12
C GLY A 520 -31.76 -12.49 -23.88
N VAL A 521 -31.36 -13.62 -23.30
CA VAL A 521 -31.31 -14.95 -23.93
C VAL A 521 -32.10 -15.99 -23.12
N ASP A 522 -31.76 -16.16 -21.84
CA ASP A 522 -32.31 -17.13 -20.90
C ASP A 522 -32.31 -16.55 -19.47
N ILE A 523 -33.51 -16.26 -18.95
CA ILE A 523 -33.69 -15.59 -17.66
C ILE A 523 -33.24 -16.47 -16.49
N ASP A 524 -33.40 -17.79 -16.57
CA ASP A 524 -33.03 -18.70 -15.49
C ASP A 524 -31.51 -18.76 -15.35
N LYS A 525 -30.79 -18.80 -16.48
CA LYS A 525 -29.33 -18.69 -16.50
C LYS A 525 -28.87 -17.32 -15.99
N ALA A 526 -29.58 -16.23 -16.32
CA ALA A 526 -29.26 -14.90 -15.77
C ALA A 526 -29.38 -14.87 -14.24
N ILE A 527 -30.47 -15.40 -13.70
CA ILE A 527 -30.70 -15.53 -12.25
C ILE A 527 -29.58 -16.36 -11.61
N PHE A 528 -29.16 -17.46 -12.25
CA PHE A 528 -28.06 -18.29 -11.76
C PHE A 528 -26.75 -17.51 -11.65
N GLU A 529 -26.36 -16.76 -12.68
CA GLU A 529 -25.13 -15.98 -12.64
C GLU A 529 -25.18 -14.84 -11.61
N TYR A 530 -26.30 -14.13 -11.49
CA TYR A 530 -26.43 -13.11 -10.45
C TYR A 530 -26.33 -13.71 -9.04
N LYS A 531 -26.84 -14.94 -8.83
CA LYS A 531 -26.65 -15.65 -7.55
C LYS A 531 -25.20 -16.02 -7.31
N ASN A 532 -24.45 -16.46 -8.31
CA ASN A 532 -23.02 -16.73 -8.19
C ASN A 532 -22.23 -15.46 -7.84
N ALA A 533 -22.57 -14.32 -8.44
CA ALA A 533 -21.97 -13.04 -8.10
C ALA A 533 -22.17 -12.69 -6.61
N LEU A 534 -23.39 -12.84 -6.11
CA LEU A 534 -23.75 -12.57 -4.72
C LEU A 534 -23.24 -13.62 -3.72
N ALA A 535 -23.02 -14.86 -4.17
CA ALA A 535 -22.38 -15.88 -3.34
C ALA A 535 -20.91 -15.54 -3.02
N ILE A 536 -20.22 -14.87 -3.96
CA ILE A 536 -18.84 -14.39 -3.75
C ILE A 536 -18.82 -13.10 -2.95
N ASN A 537 -19.63 -12.11 -3.36
CA ASN A 537 -19.74 -10.83 -2.67
C ASN A 537 -21.23 -10.49 -2.43
N PRO A 538 -21.76 -10.80 -1.23
CA PRO A 538 -23.16 -10.52 -0.91
C PRO A 538 -23.55 -9.03 -0.96
N SER A 539 -22.57 -8.12 -0.82
CA SER A 539 -22.79 -6.68 -0.87
C SER A 539 -22.60 -6.08 -2.26
N TYR A 540 -22.57 -6.90 -3.32
CA TYR A 540 -22.41 -6.41 -4.69
C TYR A 540 -23.73 -5.89 -5.27
N SER A 541 -24.05 -4.62 -4.97
CA SER A 541 -25.36 -4.01 -5.21
C SER A 541 -25.83 -4.06 -6.66
N SER A 542 -24.92 -3.96 -7.64
CA SER A 542 -25.27 -4.10 -9.07
C SER A 542 -25.95 -5.44 -9.37
N SER A 543 -25.40 -6.55 -8.86
CA SER A 543 -25.97 -7.87 -9.10
C SER A 543 -27.23 -8.13 -8.29
N LYS A 544 -27.37 -7.51 -7.11
CA LYS A 544 -28.61 -7.57 -6.32
C LYS A 544 -29.75 -6.87 -7.06
N LEU A 545 -29.48 -5.69 -7.61
CA LEU A 545 -30.45 -4.94 -8.43
C LEU A 545 -30.86 -5.74 -9.68
N ASN A 546 -29.87 -6.26 -10.41
CA ASN A 546 -30.11 -7.03 -11.63
C ASN A 546 -30.86 -8.34 -11.35
N LEU A 547 -30.58 -9.01 -10.22
CA LEU A 547 -31.34 -10.18 -9.78
C LEU A 547 -32.81 -9.84 -9.49
N GLY A 548 -33.08 -8.67 -8.88
CA GLY A 548 -34.44 -8.17 -8.66
C GLY A 548 -35.20 -8.00 -9.97
N PHE A 549 -34.59 -7.37 -10.98
CA PHE A 549 -35.17 -7.24 -12.32
C PHE A 549 -35.29 -8.57 -13.06
N ALA A 550 -34.36 -9.51 -12.86
CA ALA A 550 -34.44 -10.83 -13.45
C ALA A 550 -35.63 -11.63 -12.89
N TYR A 551 -35.88 -11.58 -11.58
CA TYR A 551 -37.08 -12.18 -10.98
C TYR A 551 -38.37 -11.50 -11.44
N LEU A 552 -38.37 -10.17 -11.60
CA LEU A 552 -39.50 -9.44 -12.17
C LEU A 552 -39.83 -9.96 -13.58
N ASN A 553 -38.81 -10.14 -14.43
CA ASN A 553 -38.96 -10.67 -15.79
C ASN A 553 -39.40 -12.15 -15.78
N ALA A 554 -38.93 -12.93 -14.81
CA ALA A 554 -39.39 -14.30 -14.56
C ALA A 554 -40.80 -14.38 -13.95
N LYS A 555 -41.44 -13.23 -13.67
CA LYS A 555 -42.75 -13.10 -13.00
C LYS A 555 -42.78 -13.63 -11.56
N ASP A 556 -41.61 -13.80 -10.93
CA ASP A 556 -41.50 -14.13 -9.50
C ASP A 556 -41.54 -12.83 -8.68
N TYR A 557 -42.73 -12.25 -8.60
CA TYR A 557 -42.95 -10.93 -8.00
C TYR A 557 -42.63 -10.89 -6.50
N GLU A 558 -42.80 -11.99 -5.77
CA GLU A 558 -42.47 -12.05 -4.34
C GLU A 558 -40.97 -11.93 -4.10
N LYS A 559 -40.16 -12.68 -4.85
CA LYS A 559 -38.69 -12.58 -4.74
C LYS A 559 -38.19 -11.22 -5.22
N ALA A 560 -38.73 -10.69 -6.33
CA ALA A 560 -38.37 -9.37 -6.82
C ALA A 560 -38.67 -8.28 -5.77
N MET A 561 -39.87 -8.31 -5.17
CA MET A 561 -40.27 -7.37 -4.12
C MET A 561 -39.36 -7.47 -2.89
N GLY A 562 -39.03 -8.69 -2.47
CA GLY A 562 -38.12 -8.95 -1.36
C GLY A 562 -36.76 -8.29 -1.58
N ILE A 563 -36.16 -8.51 -2.75
CA ILE A 563 -34.87 -7.91 -3.12
C ILE A 563 -34.91 -6.40 -3.11
N PHE A 564 -35.88 -5.77 -3.78
CA PHE A 564 -35.92 -4.31 -3.86
C PHE A 564 -36.15 -3.66 -2.48
N ARG A 565 -36.99 -4.26 -1.62
CA ARG A 565 -37.19 -3.79 -0.24
C ARG A 565 -35.93 -3.95 0.61
N GLU A 566 -35.23 -5.06 0.44
CA GLU A 566 -33.95 -5.31 1.12
C GLU A 566 -32.91 -4.27 0.69
N MET A 567 -32.79 -3.98 -0.61
CA MET A 567 -31.89 -2.94 -1.12
C MET A 567 -32.26 -1.55 -0.60
N ALA A 568 -33.54 -1.18 -0.62
CA ALA A 568 -34.00 0.10 -0.08
C ALA A 568 -33.68 0.30 1.40
N LYS A 569 -33.47 -0.79 2.16
CA LYS A 569 -33.11 -0.77 3.57
C LYS A 569 -31.59 -0.81 3.79
N GLU A 570 -30.88 -1.67 3.08
CA GLU A 570 -29.46 -1.95 3.32
C GLU A 570 -28.51 -1.04 2.54
N ASP A 571 -28.91 -0.59 1.36
CA ASP A 571 -28.11 0.27 0.48
C ASP A 571 -29.01 1.33 -0.17
N PRO A 572 -29.60 2.25 0.64
CA PRO A 572 -30.60 3.21 0.18
C PRO A 572 -30.04 4.20 -0.85
N ASP A 573 -28.72 4.36 -0.91
CA ASP A 573 -28.05 5.31 -1.81
C ASP A 573 -27.71 4.70 -3.17
N TYR A 574 -27.74 3.37 -3.30
CA TYR A 574 -27.41 2.69 -4.55
C TYR A 574 -28.59 2.63 -5.52
N ASN A 575 -28.57 3.48 -6.55
CA ASN A 575 -29.62 3.60 -7.58
C ASN A 575 -31.07 3.60 -7.04
N PRO A 576 -31.40 4.42 -6.02
CA PRO A 576 -32.73 4.44 -5.38
C PRO A 576 -33.88 4.64 -6.38
N SER A 577 -33.66 5.42 -7.45
CA SER A 577 -34.66 5.58 -8.51
C SER A 577 -35.00 4.27 -9.22
N LEU A 578 -34.01 3.43 -9.53
CA LEU A 578 -34.24 2.12 -10.14
C LEU A 578 -34.89 1.12 -9.18
N ILE A 579 -34.55 1.20 -7.88
CA ILE A 579 -35.19 0.36 -6.85
C ILE A 579 -36.69 0.69 -6.76
N HIS A 580 -37.05 1.97 -6.64
CA HIS A 580 -38.45 2.41 -6.62
C HIS A 580 -39.17 2.09 -7.93
N TYR A 581 -38.50 2.24 -9.08
CA TYR A 581 -39.06 1.81 -10.36
C TYR A 581 -39.35 0.29 -10.39
N GLY A 582 -38.42 -0.53 -9.89
CA GLY A 582 -38.60 -1.98 -9.75
C GLY A 582 -39.78 -2.36 -8.86
N LEU A 583 -39.92 -1.71 -7.70
CA LEU A 583 -41.08 -1.88 -6.81
C LEU A 583 -42.40 -1.47 -7.49
N GLY A 584 -42.41 -0.35 -8.21
CA GLY A 584 -43.57 0.09 -8.98
C GLY A 584 -44.00 -0.95 -10.02
N GLN A 585 -43.05 -1.56 -10.72
CA GLN A 585 -43.33 -2.62 -11.67
C GLN A 585 -43.86 -3.89 -11.00
N VAL A 586 -43.32 -4.27 -9.84
CA VAL A 586 -43.86 -5.38 -9.04
C VAL A 586 -45.32 -5.11 -8.67
N TYR A 587 -45.64 -3.95 -8.08
CA TYR A 587 -47.01 -3.63 -7.66
C TYR A 587 -47.97 -3.60 -8.84
N ARG A 588 -47.56 -2.99 -9.96
CA ARG A 588 -48.36 -2.93 -11.19
C ARG A 588 -48.72 -4.33 -11.69
N ASN A 589 -47.74 -5.23 -11.77
CA ASN A 589 -47.99 -6.61 -12.24
C ASN A 589 -48.81 -7.45 -11.25
N LYS A 590 -48.83 -7.10 -9.96
CA LYS A 590 -49.72 -7.70 -8.94
C LYS A 590 -51.11 -7.06 -8.87
N GLY A 591 -51.40 -6.04 -9.68
CA GLY A 591 -52.68 -5.32 -9.70
C GLY A 591 -52.81 -4.15 -8.72
N GLY A 592 -51.75 -3.82 -7.96
CA GLY A 592 -51.70 -2.66 -7.06
C GLY A 592 -51.33 -1.38 -7.81
N VAL A 593 -52.29 -0.79 -8.51
CA VAL A 593 -52.06 0.37 -9.38
C VAL A 593 -51.69 1.63 -8.56
N ASP A 594 -52.35 1.85 -7.43
CA ASP A 594 -52.09 3.03 -6.59
C ASP A 594 -50.69 2.99 -5.96
N GLU A 595 -50.28 1.81 -5.47
CA GLU A 595 -48.93 1.58 -4.97
C GLU A 595 -47.89 1.74 -6.08
N ALA A 596 -48.18 1.24 -7.29
CA ALA A 596 -47.29 1.41 -8.43
C ALA A 596 -47.08 2.90 -8.77
N ILE A 597 -48.16 3.69 -8.82
CA ILE A 597 -48.09 5.14 -9.05
C ILE A 597 -47.24 5.82 -7.97
N LYS A 598 -47.44 5.44 -6.70
CA LYS A 598 -46.67 6.00 -5.58
C LYS A 598 -45.17 5.73 -5.76
N GLU A 599 -44.80 4.49 -6.05
CA GLU A 599 -43.39 4.10 -6.24
C GLU A 599 -42.76 4.77 -7.47
N TYR A 600 -43.48 4.87 -8.60
CA TYR A 600 -42.94 5.60 -9.77
C TYR A 600 -42.75 7.09 -9.50
N LYS A 601 -43.65 7.71 -8.72
CA LYS A 601 -43.47 9.10 -8.27
C LYS A 601 -42.25 9.24 -7.35
N MET A 602 -41.98 8.24 -6.50
CA MET A 602 -40.74 8.22 -5.69
C MET A 602 -39.50 8.07 -6.57
N ALA A 603 -39.53 7.20 -7.59
CA ALA A 603 -38.44 7.06 -8.55
C ALA A 603 -38.12 8.39 -9.27
N LEU A 604 -39.14 9.13 -9.71
CA LEU A 604 -38.99 10.44 -10.34
C LEU A 604 -38.63 11.57 -9.37
N ARG A 605 -38.99 11.45 -8.09
CA ARG A 605 -38.55 12.40 -7.06
C ARG A 605 -37.04 12.31 -6.83
N VAL A 606 -36.50 11.10 -6.92
CA VAL A 606 -35.07 10.81 -6.75
C VAL A 606 -34.29 11.13 -8.02
N ASP A 607 -34.79 10.69 -9.18
CA ASP A 607 -34.24 11.03 -10.50
C ASP A 607 -35.36 11.52 -11.42
N PRO A 608 -35.52 12.85 -11.56
CA PRO A 608 -36.52 13.44 -12.45
C PRO A 608 -36.38 13.05 -13.92
N ASN A 609 -35.21 12.55 -14.33
CA ASN A 609 -34.93 12.15 -15.72
C ASN A 609 -35.13 10.66 -15.97
N ASN A 610 -35.63 9.88 -14.99
CA ASN A 610 -35.91 8.46 -15.17
C ASN A 610 -37.06 8.26 -16.19
N LEU A 611 -36.69 8.10 -17.46
CA LEU A 611 -37.63 7.95 -18.58
C LEU A 611 -38.52 6.71 -18.42
N LEU A 612 -38.01 5.63 -17.83
CA LEU A 612 -38.78 4.40 -17.63
C LEU A 612 -39.94 4.62 -16.66
N ALA A 613 -39.69 5.29 -15.54
CA ALA A 613 -40.74 5.62 -14.57
C ALA A 613 -41.77 6.61 -15.15
N LYS A 614 -41.31 7.60 -15.92
CA LYS A 614 -42.19 8.55 -16.61
C LYS A 614 -43.13 7.85 -17.60
N GLN A 615 -42.59 6.97 -18.44
CA GLN A 615 -43.36 6.18 -19.41
C GLN A 615 -44.39 5.29 -18.70
N MET A 616 -44.04 4.63 -17.59
CA MET A 616 -44.99 3.80 -16.85
C MET A 616 -46.14 4.61 -16.25
N LEU A 617 -45.89 5.82 -15.73
CA LEU A 617 -46.95 6.71 -15.24
C LEU A 617 -47.86 7.23 -16.35
N GLU A 618 -47.31 7.49 -17.55
CA GLU A 618 -48.10 7.89 -18.72
C GLU A 618 -49.00 6.74 -19.21
N GLN A 619 -48.55 5.48 -19.13
CA GLN A 619 -49.34 4.30 -19.50
C GLN A 619 -50.45 3.93 -18.51
N ILE A 620 -50.39 4.43 -17.27
CA ILE A 620 -51.38 4.15 -16.21
C ILE A 620 -52.52 5.18 -16.20
N LYS A 621 -52.29 6.36 -16.79
CA LYS A 621 -53.32 7.37 -17.03
C LYS A 621 -54.19 6.96 -18.21
#